data_AF-A0A2R7NU46-F1
#
_entry.id   AF-A0A2R7NU46-F1
#
_cell.length_a   1.000
_cell.length_b   1.000
_cell.length_c   1.000
_cell.angle_alpha   90.00
_cell.angle_beta   90.00
_cell.angle_gamma   90.00
#
_symmetry.space_group_name_H-M   'P 1'
#
loop_
_entity.id
_entity.type
_entity.pdbx_description
1 polymer ?
#
loop_
_entity_poly.entity_id
_entity_poly.type
_entity_poly.pdbx_seq_one_letter_code
_entity_poly.pdbx_strand_id
1 'polypeptide(L)' 'DAMGDLYLIGKPLLAAYSAFRSGHAMNNLLLRELLAQRDAWEVVTFQDERQAPTGFAQPARAW' A
#
# COMPACT_ATOMS: atom_id res chain seq x y z
N ASP A 1 0.15 3.63 12.94
CA ASP A 1 1.59 3.42 12.71
C ASP A 1 1.88 2.69 11.41
N ALA A 2 1.59 1.39 11.33
CA ALA A 2 1.83 0.59 10.13
C ALA A 2 1.25 1.18 8.83
N MET A 3 0.02 1.72 8.84
CA MET A 3 -0.55 2.38 7.64
C MET A 3 0.25 3.60 7.17
N GLY A 4 0.87 4.34 8.08
CA GLY A 4 1.74 5.47 7.76
C GLY A 4 3.08 5.00 7.18
N ASP A 5 3.68 3.98 7.78
CA ASP A 5 4.92 3.37 7.26
C ASP A 5 4.71 2.80 5.85
N LEU A 6 3.59 2.11 5.61
CA LEU A 6 3.25 1.56 4.29
C LEU A 6 3.00 2.65 3.25
N TYR A 7 2.52 3.81 3.67
CA TYR A 7 2.33 4.97 2.77
C TYR A 7 3.65 5.56 2.26
N LEU A 8 4.81 5.19 2.84
CA LEU A 8 6.13 5.57 2.30
C LEU A 8 6.33 5.11 0.85
N ILE A 9 5.54 4.15 0.36
CA ILE A 9 5.55 3.73 -1.05
C ILE A 9 4.97 4.79 -2.00
N GLY A 10 4.30 5.83 -1.47
CA GLY A 10 3.81 7.00 -2.21
C GLY A 10 2.55 6.78 -3.03
N LYS A 11 1.91 5.61 -2.92
CA LYS A 11 0.64 5.26 -3.58
C LYS A 11 -0.25 4.45 -2.63
N PRO A 12 -1.58 4.54 -2.74
CA PRO A 12 -2.49 3.65 -2.03
C PRO A 12 -2.20 2.19 -2.40
N LEU A 13 -2.14 1.32 -1.39
CA LEU A 13 -1.90 -0.11 -1.57
C LEU A 13 -3.23 -0.85 -1.68
N LEU A 14 -3.44 -1.51 -2.82
CA LEU A 14 -4.45 -2.56 -2.95
C LEU A 14 -3.86 -3.90 -2.50
N ALA A 15 -3.81 -4.10 -1.18
CA ALA A 15 -3.18 -5.27 -0.58
C ALA A 15 -3.82 -5.64 0.76
N ALA A 16 -3.62 -6.89 1.17
CA ALA A 16 -3.89 -7.32 2.54
C ALA A 16 -2.58 -7.30 3.33
N TYR A 17 -2.54 -6.54 4.42
CA TYR A 17 -1.39 -6.49 5.32
C TYR A 17 -1.69 -7.23 6.61
N SER A 18 -0.77 -8.08 7.05
CA SER A 18 -0.85 -8.81 8.33
C SER A 18 0.52 -8.85 8.98
N ALA A 19 0.57 -8.49 10.25
CA ALA A 19 1.81 -8.46 11.00
C ALA A 19 1.60 -8.76 12.48
N PHE A 20 2.53 -9.49 13.08
CA PHE A 20 2.49 -9.85 14.49
C PHE A 20 3.63 -9.18 15.23
N ARG A 21 3.31 -8.26 16.15
CA ARG A 21 4.29 -7.45 16.92
C ARG A 21 5.31 -6.71 16.03
N SER A 22 4.89 -6.27 14.84
CA SER A 22 5.76 -5.50 13.94
C SER A 22 5.96 -4.07 14.43
N GLY A 23 7.20 -3.57 14.29
CA GLY A 23 7.55 -2.16 14.45
C GLY A 23 8.04 -1.55 13.13
N HIS A 24 8.28 -0.24 13.11
CA HIS A 24 8.66 0.51 11.91
C HIS A 24 9.77 -0.11 11.05
N ALA A 25 10.82 -0.62 11.70
CA ALA A 25 11.95 -1.24 11.00
C ALA A 25 11.52 -2.46 10.17
N MET A 26 10.61 -3.28 10.71
CA MET A 26 10.09 -4.45 10.02
C MET A 26 9.17 -4.06 8.86
N ASN A 27 8.35 -3.01 9.02
CA ASN A 27 7.52 -2.48 7.94
C ASN A 27 8.38 -1.92 6.79
N ASN A 28 9.48 -1.23 7.11
CA ASN A 28 10.39 -0.71 6.10
C ASN A 28 11.11 -1.82 5.32
N LEU A 29 11.54 -2.89 6.00
CA LEU A 29 12.12 -4.06 5.35
C LEU A 29 11.12 -4.73 4.42
N LEU A 30 9.87 -4.94 4.87
CA LEU A 30 8.80 -5.49 4.03
C LEU A 30 8.61 -4.68 2.74
N LEU A 31 8.58 -3.35 2.84
CA LEU A 31 8.42 -2.48 1.66
C LEU A 31 9.62 -2.56 0.71
N ARG A 32 10.85 -2.63 1.24
CA ARG A 32 12.05 -2.78 0.40
C ARG A 32 12.03 -4.10 -0.36
N GLU A 33 11.69 -5.20 0.31
CA GLU A 33 11.58 -6.52 -0.32
C GLU A 33 10.47 -6.55 -1.38
N LEU A 34 9.30 -5.97 -1.08
CA LEU A 34 8.22 -5.84 -2.06
C LEU A 34 8.67 -5.05 -3.30
N LEU A 35 9.36 -3.92 -3.12
CA LEU A 35 9.84 -3.11 -4.23
C LEU A 35 10.97 -3.78 -5.04
N ALA A 36 11.78 -4.62 -4.40
CA ALA A 36 12.83 -5.39 -5.07
C ALA A 36 12.23 -6.49 -5.97
N GLN A 37 11.11 -7.09 -5.57
CA GLN A 37 10.39 -8.12 -6.33
C GLN A 37 9.37 -7.48 -7.27
N ARG A 38 9.82 -7.00 -8.44
CA ARG A 38 8.97 -6.27 -9.40
C ARG A 38 7.84 -7.09 -10.00
N ASP A 39 7.92 -8.41 -9.90
CA ASP A 39 6.90 -9.39 -10.30
C ASP A 39 5.85 -9.63 -9.19
N ALA A 40 6.12 -9.19 -7.95
CA ALA A 40 5.20 -9.33 -6.82
C ALA A 40 4.16 -8.19 -6.74
N TRP A 41 4.24 -7.18 -7.60
CA TRP A 41 3.29 -6.06 -7.63
C TRP A 41 3.14 -5.44 -9.02
N GLU A 42 2.01 -4.77 -9.22
CA GLU A 42 1.75 -3.98 -10.41
C GLU A 42 1.13 -2.63 -10.06
N VAL A 43 1.30 -1.64 -10.94
CA VAL A 43 0.60 -0.36 -10.83
C VAL A 43 -0.66 -0.43 -11.65
N VAL A 44 -1.81 -0.38 -10.98
CA VAL A 44 -3.12 -0.33 -11.62
C VAL A 44 -3.71 1.07 -11.53
N THR A 45 -4.47 1.44 -12.57
CA THR A 45 -5.23 2.69 -12.64
C THR A 45 -6.66 2.38 -13.05
N PHE A 46 -7.63 2.95 -12.35
CA PHE A 46 -9.06 2.82 -12.67
C PHE A 46 -9.52 4.11 -13.34
N GLN A 47 -10.09 4.03 -14.54
CA GLN A 47 -10.63 5.20 -15.26
C GLN A 47 -12.03 5.60 -14.76
N ASP A 48 -12.78 4.64 -14.22
CA ASP A 48 -14.09 4.84 -13.62
C ASP A 48 -14.02 4.48 -12.13
N GLU A 49 -14.47 5.39 -11.27
CA GLU A 49 -14.55 5.19 -9.81
C GLU A 49 -15.38 3.95 -9.44
N ARG A 50 -16.36 3.55 -10.27
CA ARG A 50 -17.18 2.35 -10.07
C ARG A 50 -16.40 1.05 -10.26
N GLN A 51 -15.28 1.10 -10.97
CA GLN A 51 -14.39 -0.04 -11.17
C GLN A 51 -13.34 -0.13 -10.06
N ALA A 52 -13.12 0.96 -9.32
CA ALA A 52 -12.23 0.95 -8.18
C ALA A 52 -12.90 0.18 -7.01
N PRO A 53 -12.15 -0.66 -6.30
CA PRO A 53 -12.66 -1.35 -5.12
C PRO A 53 -13.12 -0.37 -4.03
N THR A 54 -14.15 -0.78 -3.29
CA THR A 54 -14.83 0.04 -2.28
C THR A 54 -13.82 0.58 -1.25
N GLY A 55 -13.81 1.90 -1.05
CA GLY A 55 -12.88 2.58 -0.14
C GLY A 55 -11.63 3.18 -0.79
N PHE A 56 -11.36 2.88 -2.07
CA PHE A 56 -10.28 3.50 -2.86
C PHE A 56 -10.76 4.60 -3.82
N ALA A 57 -12.08 4.71 -4.04
CA ALA A 57 -12.70 5.72 -4.91
C ALA A 57 -12.47 7.16 -4.43
N GLN A 58 -12.16 7.36 -3.14
CA GLN A 58 -11.75 8.66 -2.61
C GLN A 58 -10.26 8.61 -2.28
N PRO A 59 -9.42 9.50 -2.87
CA PRO A 59 -8.03 9.58 -2.46
C PRO A 59 -7.97 9.85 -0.96
N ALA A 60 -7.16 9.07 -0.24
CA ALA A 60 -6.92 9.29 1.18
C ALA A 60 -6.57 10.77 1.39
N ARG A 61 -7.35 11.47 2.23
CA ARG A 61 -7.11 12.88 2.52
C ARG A 61 -5.64 13.05 2.95
N ALA A 62 -4.89 13.82 2.16
CA ALA A 62 -3.62 14.35 2.60
C ALA A 62 -3.88 15.23 3.83
N TRP A 63 -3.28 14.87 4.96
CA TRP A 63 -3.32 15.62 6.21
C TRP A 63 -2.06 16.48 6.34
#